data_AF-A0AAW9HIG5-F1
#
_entry.id   AF-A0AAW9HIG5-F1
#
_cell.length_a   1.000
_cell.length_b   1.000
_cell.length_c   1.000
_cell.angle_alpha   90.00
_cell.angle_beta   90.00
_cell.angle_gamma   90.00
#
_symmetry.space_group_name_H-M   'P 1'
#
loop_
_entity.id
_entity.type
_entity.pdbx_description
1 polymer ?
#
loop_
_entity_poly.entity_id
_entity_poly.type
_entity_poly.pdbx_seq_one_letter_code
_entity_poly.pdbx_strand_id
1 'polypeptide(L)'
;MAFEVHVYREVTAYQPKVLFGFSWRQLGALSIALPVAGLAYWGCYRAGLDDLGILIVFAVMVPAAMFGWWRPMGIPAEKYIGYAWEYRFGRRRYLYHQITDVGFSDGQKNTTTARRGRSGRLRREYVSFETNN
;
A
#
# COMPACT_ATOMS: atom_id res chain seq x y z
N MET A 1 27.21 16.06 -5.22
CA MET A 1 26.41 16.30 -6.44
C MET A 1 25.28 15.28 -6.40
N ALA A 2 24.03 15.72 -6.34
CA ALA A 2 22.87 14.82 -6.27
C ALA A 2 22.27 14.72 -7.67
N PHE A 3 22.26 13.51 -8.24
CA PHE A 3 21.55 13.23 -9.48
C PHE A 3 20.10 12.92 -9.13
N GLU A 4 19.18 13.77 -9.59
CA GLU A 4 17.74 13.55 -9.49
C GLU A 4 17.29 12.81 -10.77
N VAL A 5 16.91 11.55 -10.63
CA VAL A 5 16.42 10.71 -11.73
C VAL A 5 14.91 10.60 -11.62
N HIS A 6 14.20 11.00 -12.68
CA HIS A 6 12.74 10.91 -12.72
C HIS A 6 12.31 9.45 -12.94
N VAL A 7 11.62 8.87 -11.95
CA VAL A 7 11.08 7.50 -12.06
C VAL A 7 9.65 7.57 -12.57
N TYR A 8 9.44 7.07 -13.79
CA TYR A 8 8.13 7.03 -14.42
C TYR A 8 7.18 6.04 -13.72
N ARG A 9 5.89 6.38 -13.73
CA ARG A 9 4.82 5.61 -13.07
C ARG A 9 4.71 4.16 -13.58
N GLU A 10 5.10 3.91 -14.81
CA GLU A 10 5.14 2.57 -15.40
C GLU A 10 6.13 1.63 -14.70
N VAL A 11 7.25 2.16 -14.22
CA VAL A 11 8.26 1.40 -13.47
C VAL A 11 7.76 1.06 -12.08
N THR A 12 7.10 2.00 -11.41
CA THR A 12 6.60 1.81 -10.04
C THR A 12 5.28 1.02 -9.99
N ALA A 13 4.50 1.02 -11.06
CA ALA A 13 3.28 0.23 -11.19
C ALA A 13 3.54 -1.21 -11.67
N TYR A 14 4.76 -1.54 -12.07
CA TYR A 14 5.09 -2.88 -12.54
C TYR A 14 4.95 -3.90 -11.41
N GLN A 15 4.18 -4.95 -11.68
CA GLN A 15 4.06 -6.10 -10.79
C GLN A 15 4.58 -7.35 -11.50
N PRO A 16 5.40 -8.18 -10.82
CA PRO A 16 5.83 -9.43 -11.38
C PRO A 16 4.62 -10.36 -11.54
N LYS A 17 4.38 -10.79 -12.78
CA LYS A 17 3.52 -11.93 -13.08
C LYS A 17 4.37 -13.18 -12.92
N VAL A 18 4.09 -13.96 -11.90
CA VAL A 18 5.01 -14.99 -11.39
C VAL A 18 4.86 -16.28 -12.17
N LEU A 19 3.61 -16.68 -12.40
CA LEU A 19 3.29 -17.95 -13.02
C LEU A 19 2.10 -17.75 -13.96
N PHE A 20 2.25 -18.09 -15.24
CA PHE A 20 1.20 -18.01 -16.27
C PHE A 20 0.44 -16.67 -16.34
N GLY A 21 1.09 -15.56 -15.99
CA GLY A 21 0.44 -14.25 -16.03
C GLY A 21 -0.30 -13.85 -14.74
N PHE A 22 -0.34 -14.72 -13.73
CA PHE A 22 -0.96 -14.45 -12.43
C PHE A 22 0.02 -13.77 -11.46
N SER A 23 -0.53 -12.87 -10.64
CA SER A 23 0.18 -12.28 -9.49
C SER A 23 0.22 -13.24 -8.31
N TRP A 24 1.18 -13.08 -7.40
CA TRP A 24 1.28 -13.86 -6.15
C TRP A 24 -0.03 -13.92 -5.36
N ARG A 25 -0.82 -12.84 -5.36
CA ARG A 25 -2.13 -12.77 -4.68
C ARG A 25 -3.16 -13.72 -5.29
N GLN A 26 -3.23 -13.73 -6.62
CA GLN A 26 -4.14 -14.61 -7.35
C GLN A 26 -3.75 -16.07 -7.18
N LEU A 27 -2.44 -16.36 -7.17
CA LEU A 27 -1.94 -17.71 -6.90
C LEU A 27 -2.31 -18.18 -5.49
N GLY A 28 -2.12 -17.34 -4.47
CA GLY A 28 -2.51 -17.67 -3.10
C GLY A 28 -4.03 -17.86 -2.94
N ALA A 29 -4.83 -17.01 -3.59
CA ALA A 29 -6.28 -17.16 -3.58
C ALA A 29 -6.73 -18.45 -4.29
N LEU A 30 -6.16 -18.76 -5.46
CA LEU A 30 -6.43 -19.99 -6.21
C LEU A 30 -6.01 -21.24 -5.45
N SER A 31 -4.84 -21.22 -4.79
CA SER A 31 -4.32 -22.37 -4.05
C SER A 31 -5.20 -22.75 -2.86
N ILE A 32 -5.96 -21.80 -2.31
CA ILE A 32 -6.91 -22.06 -1.21
C ILE A 32 -8.30 -22.37 -1.77
N ALA A 33 -8.77 -21.60 -2.75
CA ALA A 33 -10.14 -21.74 -3.26
C ALA A 33 -10.35 -23.06 -4.02
N LEU A 34 -9.37 -23.53 -4.80
CA LEU A 34 -9.46 -24.80 -5.52
C LEU A 34 -9.67 -26.01 -4.63
N PRO A 35 -8.83 -26.28 -3.60
CA PRO A 35 -9.04 -27.44 -2.74
C PRO A 35 -10.35 -27.32 -1.95
N VAL A 36 -10.73 -26.14 -1.48
CA VAL A 36 -11.99 -25.94 -0.75
C VAL A 36 -13.19 -26.25 -1.64
N ALA A 37 -13.23 -25.69 -2.86
CA ALA A 37 -14.32 -25.94 -3.80
C ALA A 37 -14.34 -27.41 -4.27
N GLY A 38 -13.17 -28.00 -4.53
CA GLY A 38 -13.04 -29.39 -4.96
C GLY A 38 -13.50 -30.38 -3.89
N LEU A 39 -13.13 -30.16 -2.62
CA LEU A 39 -13.57 -30.99 -1.51
C LEU A 39 -15.08 -30.87 -1.27
N ALA A 40 -15.61 -29.65 -1.33
CA ALA A 40 -17.05 -29.42 -1.19
C ALA A 40 -17.85 -30.10 -2.30
N TYR A 41 -17.41 -29.97 -3.56
CA TYR A 41 -18.03 -30.63 -4.69
C TYR A 41 -17.96 -32.15 -4.57
N TRP A 42 -16.80 -32.70 -4.20
CA TRP A 42 -16.63 -34.15 -4.02
C TRP A 42 -17.55 -34.71 -2.93
N GLY A 43 -17.76 -33.97 -1.84
CA GLY A 43 -18.73 -34.30 -0.80
C GLY A 43 -20.17 -34.32 -1.30
N CYS A 44 -20.57 -33.32 -2.10
CA CYS A 44 -21.91 -33.26 -2.70
C CYS A 44 -22.13 -34.36 -3.75
N TYR A 45 -21.11 -34.66 -4.56
CA TYR A 45 -21.15 -35.74 -5.54
C TYR A 45 -21.34 -37.11 -4.86
N ARG A 46 -20.64 -37.36 -3.74
CA ARG A 46 -20.83 -38.55 -2.91
C ARG A 46 -22.25 -38.69 -2.36
N ALA A 47 -22.95 -37.56 -2.15
CA ALA A 47 -24.32 -37.52 -1.65
C ALA A 47 -25.39 -37.52 -2.75
N GLY A 48 -25.01 -37.57 -4.04
CA GLY A 48 -25.94 -37.50 -5.18
C GLY A 48 -26.62 -36.13 -5.35
N LEU A 49 -26.02 -35.07 -4.79
CA LEU A 49 -26.52 -33.69 -4.82
C LEU A 49 -25.72 -32.84 -5.82
N ASP A 50 -25.72 -33.25 -7.09
CA ASP A 50 -24.85 -32.68 -8.11
C ASP A 50 -25.17 -31.21 -8.41
N ASP A 51 -26.45 -30.86 -8.48
CA ASP A 51 -26.92 -29.48 -8.71
C ASP A 51 -26.49 -28.53 -7.57
N LEU A 52 -26.57 -29.00 -6.33
CA LEU A 52 -26.15 -28.24 -5.16
C LEU A 52 -24.62 -28.09 -5.12
N GLY A 53 -23.89 -29.13 -5.56
CA GLY A 53 -22.44 -29.11 -5.66
C GLY A 53 -21.93 -28.01 -6.60
N ILE A 54 -22.55 -27.84 -7.78
CA ILE A 54 -22.23 -26.73 -8.70
C ILE A 54 -22.48 -25.38 -8.03
N LEU A 55 -23.61 -25.21 -7.35
CA LEU A 55 -23.97 -23.95 -6.70
C LEU A 55 -22.95 -23.58 -5.62
N ILE A 56 -22.50 -24.55 -4.82
CA ILE A 56 -21.49 -24.34 -3.76
C ILE A 56 -20.14 -23.97 -4.37
N VAL A 57 -19.73 -24.62 -5.46
CA VAL A 57 -18.49 -24.26 -6.17
C VAL A 57 -18.54 -22.81 -6.65
N PHE A 58 -19.65 -22.38 -7.26
CA PHE A 58 -19.82 -20.99 -7.67
C PHE A 58 -19.81 -20.03 -6.47
N ALA A 59 -20.53 -20.38 -5.41
CA ALA A 59 -20.60 -19.58 -4.19
C ALA A 59 -19.22 -19.40 -3.51
N VAL A 60 -18.29 -20.34 -3.68
CA VAL A 60 -16.92 -20.25 -3.15
C VAL A 60 -15.99 -19.56 -4.14
N MET A 61 -16.03 -19.92 -5.42
CA MET A 61 -15.08 -19.44 -6.43
C MET A 61 -15.31 -17.99 -6.81
N VAL A 62 -16.57 -17.54 -6.91
CA VAL A 62 -16.90 -16.14 -7.26
C VAL A 62 -16.31 -15.14 -6.27
N PRO A 63 -16.55 -15.25 -4.94
CA PRO A 63 -15.94 -14.33 -3.99
C PRO A 63 -14.42 -14.49 -3.92
N ALA A 64 -13.87 -15.71 -4.04
CA ALA A 64 -12.42 -15.92 -4.06
C ALA A 64 -11.76 -15.22 -5.26
N ALA A 65 -12.34 -15.33 -6.44
CA ALA A 65 -11.90 -14.61 -7.63
C ALA A 65 -12.07 -13.10 -7.45
N MET A 66 -13.19 -12.65 -6.88
CA MET A 66 -13.41 -11.24 -6.60
C MET A 66 -12.30 -10.70 -5.69
N PHE A 67 -11.99 -11.34 -4.57
CA PHE A 67 -10.90 -10.93 -3.67
C PHE A 67 -9.50 -11.02 -4.30
N GLY A 68 -9.24 -12.07 -5.07
CA GLY A 68 -7.96 -12.28 -5.75
C GLY A 68 -7.68 -11.22 -6.83
N TRP A 69 -8.72 -10.74 -7.50
CA TRP A 69 -8.63 -9.73 -8.57
C TRP A 69 -9.02 -8.31 -8.14
N TRP A 70 -9.56 -8.13 -6.93
CA TRP A 70 -9.93 -6.82 -6.42
C TRP A 70 -8.71 -5.90 -6.36
N ARG A 71 -8.76 -4.80 -7.11
CA ARG A 71 -7.74 -3.75 -7.17
C ARG A 71 -8.40 -2.37 -7.24
N PRO A 72 -8.81 -1.79 -6.11
CA PRO A 72 -9.31 -0.42 -6.11
C PRO A 72 -8.15 0.52 -6.47
N MET A 73 -8.35 1.35 -7.49
CA MET A 73 -7.39 2.40 -7.94
C MET A 73 -6.01 1.88 -8.39
N GLY A 74 -5.91 0.58 -8.75
CA GLY A 74 -4.65 -0.03 -9.21
C GLY A 74 -3.64 -0.35 -8.10
N ILE A 75 -4.01 -0.15 -6.83
CA ILE A 75 -3.20 -0.45 -5.64
C ILE A 75 -3.52 -1.90 -5.19
N PRO A 76 -2.53 -2.67 -4.67
CA PRO A 76 -2.83 -3.93 -3.98
C PRO A 76 -3.83 -3.69 -2.84
N ALA A 77 -4.85 -4.55 -2.76
CA ALA A 77 -5.95 -4.37 -1.81
C ALA A 77 -5.46 -4.37 -0.34
N GLU A 78 -4.36 -5.06 -0.01
CA GLU A 78 -3.81 -5.04 1.36
C GLU A 78 -3.42 -3.63 1.79
N LYS A 79 -2.77 -2.87 0.90
CA LYS A 79 -2.40 -1.48 1.16
C LYS A 79 -3.61 -0.57 1.20
N TYR A 80 -4.56 -0.79 0.28
CA TYR A 80 -5.79 -0.02 0.25
C TYR A 80 -6.60 -0.18 1.53
N ILE A 81 -6.73 -1.40 2.06
CA ILE A 81 -7.45 -1.66 3.31
C ILE A 81 -6.77 -0.94 4.47
N GLY A 82 -5.43 -0.97 4.54
CA GLY A 82 -4.68 -0.20 5.55
C GLY A 82 -5.02 1.29 5.51
N TYR A 83 -4.97 1.91 4.33
CA TYR A 83 -5.32 3.33 4.18
C TYR A 83 -6.81 3.61 4.44
N ALA A 84 -7.71 2.74 3.99
CA ALA A 84 -9.14 2.90 4.24
C ALA A 84 -9.46 2.78 5.74
N TRP A 85 -8.76 1.89 6.46
CA TRP A 85 -8.88 1.74 7.90
C TRP A 85 -8.36 2.95 8.65
N GLU A 86 -7.17 3.44 8.30
CA GLU A 86 -6.63 4.69 8.86
C GLU A 86 -7.49 5.90 8.53
N TYR A 87 -8.09 5.96 7.33
CA TYR A 87 -8.99 7.04 6.96
C TYR A 87 -10.30 6.99 7.76
N ARG A 88 -10.83 5.79 8.01
CA ARG A 88 -12.12 5.59 8.70
C ARG A 88 -12.01 5.68 10.22
N PHE A 89 -10.95 5.12 10.81
CA PHE A 89 -10.76 4.98 12.26
C PHE A 89 -9.57 5.78 12.79
N GLY A 90 -8.70 6.29 11.93
CA GLY A 90 -7.58 7.10 12.34
C GLY A 90 -8.01 8.47 12.83
N ARG A 91 -7.25 9.00 13.79
CA ARG A 91 -7.38 10.39 14.25
C ARG A 91 -7.11 11.32 13.08
N ARG A 92 -8.11 12.12 12.69
CA ARG A 92 -7.95 13.21 11.71
C ARG A 92 -7.02 14.27 12.28
N ARG A 93 -5.71 14.11 12.04
CA ARG A 93 -4.71 15.12 12.38
C ARG A 93 -4.69 16.14 11.26
N TYR A 94 -5.46 17.21 11.43
CA TYR A 94 -5.33 18.38 10.58
C TYR A 94 -4.01 19.06 10.93
N LEU A 95 -2.98 18.83 10.11
CA LEU A 95 -1.80 19.68 10.12
C LEU A 95 -2.24 21.02 9.52
N TYR A 96 -2.61 21.95 10.39
CA TYR A 96 -2.68 23.35 10.02
C TYR A 96 -1.26 23.78 9.68
N HIS A 97 -0.90 23.71 8.40
CA HIS A 97 0.25 24.44 7.91
C HIS A 97 -0.16 25.91 8.03
N GLN A 98 0.31 26.58 9.10
CA GLN A 98 0.32 28.02 9.07
C GLN A 98 1.24 28.38 7.92
N ILE A 99 0.63 28.84 6.82
CA ILE A 99 1.32 29.49 5.73
C ILE A 99 1.83 30.80 6.32
N THR A 100 2.94 30.74 7.04
CA THR A 100 3.84 31.88 7.16
C THR A 100 4.63 31.92 5.87
N ASP A 101 4.23 32.88 5.05
CA ASP A 101 4.96 33.43 3.92
C ASP A 101 5.04 32.56 2.67
N VAL A 102 4.01 32.69 1.83
CA VAL A 102 4.17 32.65 0.38
C VAL A 102 5.00 33.86 -0.07
N GLY A 103 6.30 33.82 0.24
CA GLY A 103 7.29 34.56 -0.51
C GLY A 103 7.33 33.96 -1.90
N PHE A 104 6.69 34.62 -2.86
CA PHE A 104 6.88 34.36 -4.28
C PHE A 104 8.37 34.55 -4.59
N SER A 105 9.17 33.48 -4.47
CA SER A 105 10.53 33.46 -4.95
C SER A 105 10.51 33.05 -6.41
N ASP A 106 10.15 34.01 -7.25
CA ASP A 106 10.62 34.06 -8.61
C ASP A 106 12.17 34.03 -8.59
N GLY A 107 12.78 33.33 -9.54
CA GLY A 107 14.23 33.37 -9.72
C GLY A 107 15.07 32.43 -8.84
N GLN A 108 15.05 31.15 -9.19
CA GLN A 108 16.13 30.19 -8.91
C GLN A 108 17.48 30.74 -9.41
N LYS A 109 18.33 31.29 -8.52
CA LYS A 109 19.77 31.51 -8.78
C LYS A 109 20.61 31.29 -7.51
N ASN A 110 21.22 30.10 -7.45
CA ASN A 110 22.61 29.81 -7.04
C ASN A 110 23.11 30.32 -5.68
N THR A 111 23.47 29.40 -4.77
CA THR A 111 24.75 29.36 -3.98
C THR A 111 24.65 28.42 -2.77
N THR A 112 24.87 27.13 -3.00
CA THR A 112 25.05 26.14 -1.93
C THR A 112 26.52 26.10 -1.51
N THR A 113 26.95 27.04 -0.66
CA THR A 113 28.32 26.99 -0.07
C THR A 113 28.41 27.61 1.33
N ALA A 114 27.39 27.42 2.19
CA ALA A 114 27.44 27.94 3.57
C ALA A 114 26.80 27.05 4.65
N ARG A 115 26.49 25.78 4.37
CA ARG A 115 25.86 24.85 5.33
C ARG A 115 26.81 23.80 5.93
N ARG A 116 28.02 24.19 6.34
CA ARG A 116 28.96 23.27 7.04
C ARG A 116 29.54 23.77 8.37
N GLY A 117 28.96 24.81 8.98
CA GLY A 117 29.49 25.39 10.24
C GLY A 117 28.49 25.55 11.40
N ARG A 118 27.18 25.36 11.22
CA ARG A 118 26.15 25.73 12.23
C ARG A 118 25.46 24.57 12.96
N SER A 119 25.89 23.32 12.75
CA SER A 119 25.27 22.16 13.42
C SER A 119 25.88 21.84 14.80
N GLY A 120 27.06 22.35 15.13
CA GLY A 120 27.72 22.09 16.42
C GLY A 120 27.32 23.04 17.56
N ARG A 121 26.76 24.22 17.25
CA ARG A 121 26.46 25.26 18.26
C ARG A 121 25.08 25.09 18.89
N LEU A 122 24.08 24.66 18.11
CA LEU A 122 22.69 24.50 18.59
C LEU A 122 22.50 23.28 19.52
N ARG A 123 23.38 22.27 19.46
CA ARG A 123 23.35 21.13 20.40
C ARG A 123 23.88 21.48 21.80
N ARG A 124 24.70 22.53 21.94
CA ARG A 124 25.19 22.98 23.26
C ARG A 124 24.18 23.87 23.99
N GLU A 125 23.36 24.61 23.26
CA GLU A 125 22.40 25.55 23.85
C GLU A 125 21.18 24.83 24.45
N TYR A 126 20.72 23.73 23.82
CA TYR A 126 19.58 22.95 24.34
C TYR A 126 19.90 22.21 25.66
N VAL A 127 21.14 21.73 25.84
CA VAL A 127 21.54 20.97 27.04
C VAL A 127 21.65 21.87 28.29
N SER A 128 21.96 23.17 28.11
CA SER A 128 22.04 24.13 29.23
C SER A 128 20.68 24.54 29.81
N PHE A 129 19.57 24.30 29.11
CA PHE A 129 18.23 24.60 29.63
C PHE A 129 17.59 23.44 30.43
N GLU A 130 18.12 22.21 30.34
CA GLU A 130 17.62 21.07 31.14
C GLU A 130 18.28 20.98 32.53
N THR A 131 19.40 21.66 32.79
CA THR A 131 20.13 21.58 34.08
C THR A 131 19.79 22.71 35.07
N ASN A 132 18.89 23.62 34.72
CA ASN A 132 18.55 24.79 35.56
C ASN A 132 17.03 24.93 35.80
N ASN A 133 16.37 23.77 35.96
CA ASN A 133 15.05 23.61 36.56
C ASN A 133 15.12 22.46 37.59
#